data_AF-A0A100XAS5-F1
#
_entry.id   AF-A0A100XAS5-F1
#
_cell.length_a   1.000
_cell.length_b   1.000
_cell.length_c   1.000
_cell.angle_alpha   90.00
_cell.angle_beta   90.00
_cell.angle_gamma   90.00
#
_symmetry.space_group_name_H-M   'P 1'
#
loop_
_entity.id
_entity.type
_entity.pdbx_description
1 polymer ?
#
loop_
_entity_poly.entity_id
_entity_poly.type
_entity_poly.pdbx_seq_one_letter_code
_entity_poly.pdbx_strand_id
1 'polypeptide(L)'
;MWLAPENPATPPELPAPTEGETVTDCPTPDKRAFRSAAAARRFWRRSYIRTGKHRLHPYRCPGCDHWHLTHQTPAEQRAIAARIARKARTP
;
A
#
# COMPACT_ATOMS: atom_id res chain seq x y z
N MET A 1 -7.83 44.24 -22.75
CA MET A 1 -6.90 43.62 -21.79
C MET A 1 -7.56 42.35 -21.28
N TRP A 2 -7.03 41.19 -21.62
CA TRP A 2 -7.55 39.90 -21.15
C TRP A 2 -6.88 39.56 -19.81
N LEU A 3 -7.65 39.57 -18.72
CA LEU A 3 -7.22 39.01 -17.44
C LEU A 3 -7.61 37.52 -17.45
N ALA A 4 -6.61 36.65 -17.36
CA ALA A 4 -6.80 35.22 -17.29
C ALA A 4 -7.52 34.82 -15.99
N PRO A 5 -8.41 33.81 -15.99
CA PRO A 5 -8.94 33.27 -14.76
C PRO A 5 -7.83 32.54 -13.99
N GLU A 6 -7.55 33.09 -12.82
CA GLU A 6 -6.72 32.51 -11.79
C GLU A 6 -7.29 31.16 -11.30
N ASN A 7 -6.37 30.19 -11.25
CA ASN A 7 -6.39 28.96 -10.45
C ASN A 7 -7.20 27.75 -10.98
N PRO A 8 -6.51 26.60 -11.12
CA PRO A 8 -7.07 25.39 -10.55
C PRO A 8 -6.12 24.77 -9.53
N ALA A 9 -6.54 24.87 -8.26
CA ALA A 9 -6.26 23.97 -7.14
C ALA A 9 -5.07 23.03 -7.32
N THR A 10 -3.90 23.45 -6.83
CA THR A 10 -2.84 22.51 -6.43
C THR A 10 -3.49 21.47 -5.51
N PRO A 11 -3.55 20.18 -5.87
CA PRO A 11 -3.99 19.15 -4.93
C PRO A 11 -3.06 19.25 -3.72
N PRO A 12 -3.55 19.11 -2.48
CA PRO A 12 -2.64 19.08 -1.34
C PRO A 12 -1.60 18.00 -1.62
N GLU A 13 -0.35 18.45 -1.79
CA GLU A 13 0.80 17.60 -1.86
C GLU A 13 0.83 16.90 -0.50
N LEU A 14 0.22 15.71 -0.46
CA LEU A 14 0.31 14.84 0.69
C LEU A 14 1.81 14.74 0.98
N PRO A 15 2.26 15.06 2.21
CA PRO A 15 3.67 14.98 2.52
C PRO A 15 4.16 13.60 2.09
N ALA A 16 5.25 13.57 1.32
CA ALA A 16 5.91 12.32 1.02
C ALA A 16 6.04 11.57 2.35
N PRO A 17 5.63 10.29 2.43
CA PRO A 17 5.81 9.54 3.66
C PRO A 17 7.31 9.60 3.96
N THR A 18 7.65 10.15 5.12
CA THR A 18 9.02 10.28 5.60
C THR A 18 9.73 8.96 5.34
N GLU A 19 10.67 9.01 4.41
CA GLU A 19 11.57 7.91 4.12
C GLU A 19 12.40 7.73 5.39
N GLY A 20 12.05 6.76 6.23
CA GLY A 20 12.86 6.45 7.41
C GLY A 20 12.14 6.20 8.73
N GLU A 21 10.81 6.06 8.78
CA GLU A 21 10.25 5.38 9.96
C GLU A 21 10.43 3.88 9.76
N THR A 22 11.58 3.38 10.22
CA THR A 22 11.85 1.96 10.37
C THR A 22 10.75 1.38 11.24
N VAL A 23 9.74 0.80 10.62
CA VAL A 23 8.72 0.01 11.31
C VAL A 23 9.44 -1.21 11.85
N THR A 24 9.89 -1.13 13.09
CA THR A 24 10.91 -1.96 13.73
C THR A 24 10.55 -3.46 13.79
N ASP A 25 9.32 -3.84 13.41
CA ASP A 25 8.85 -5.22 13.40
C ASP A 25 7.97 -5.54 12.17
N CYS A 26 8.22 -4.91 11.01
CA CYS A 26 7.62 -5.40 9.78
C CYS A 26 8.44 -6.59 9.25
N PRO A 27 7.85 -7.79 9.03
CA PRO A 27 8.56 -8.91 8.40
C PRO A 27 8.96 -8.62 6.94
N THR A 28 8.57 -7.46 6.38
CA THR A 28 8.92 -7.01 5.04
C THR A 28 9.42 -5.56 5.08
N PRO A 29 10.61 -5.29 5.62
CA PRO A 29 11.13 -3.94 5.78
C PRO A 29 11.37 -3.24 4.44
N ASP A 30 11.72 -3.98 3.39
CA ASP A 30 11.94 -3.44 2.04
C ASP A 30 10.64 -3.02 1.34
N LYS A 31 9.47 -3.43 1.86
CA LYS A 31 8.18 -3.11 1.25
C LYS A 31 7.65 -1.79 1.79
N ARG A 32 7.32 -0.88 0.87
CA ARG A 32 6.66 0.39 1.22
C ARG A 32 5.39 0.13 2.04
N ALA A 33 5.31 0.81 3.18
CA ALA A 33 4.18 0.77 4.10
C ALA A 33 3.20 1.90 3.80
N PHE A 34 1.90 1.60 3.93
CA PHE A 34 0.82 2.55 3.72
C PHE A 34 -0.14 2.52 4.92
N ARG A 35 -0.69 3.69 5.28
CA ARG A 35 -1.67 3.79 6.37
C ARG A 35 -3.04 3.21 6.01
N SER A 36 -3.32 2.98 4.72
CA SER A 36 -4.61 2.43 4.27
C SER A 36 -4.50 1.67 2.95
N ALA A 37 -5.45 0.76 2.72
CA ALA A 37 -5.60 0.03 1.46
C ALA A 37 -5.80 0.98 0.26
N ALA A 38 -6.53 2.08 0.48
CA ALA A 38 -6.80 3.09 -0.55
C ALA A 38 -5.51 3.82 -0.96
N ALA A 39 -4.65 4.16 0.01
CA ALA A 39 -3.34 4.77 -0.25
C ALA A 39 -2.44 3.83 -1.06
N ALA A 40 -2.38 2.55 -0.69
CA ALA A 40 -1.63 1.53 -1.43
C ALA A 40 -2.14 1.39 -2.89
N ARG A 41 -3.46 1.37 -3.11
CA ARG A 41 -4.05 1.33 -4.47
C ARG A 41 -3.78 2.61 -5.27
N ARG A 42 -3.82 3.77 -4.62
CA ARG A 42 -3.50 5.06 -5.26
C ARG A 42 -2.04 5.09 -5.71
N PHE A 43 -1.13 4.60 -4.86
CA PHE A 43 0.28 4.45 -5.22
C PHE A 43 0.45 3.49 -6.40
N TRP A 44 -0.16 2.30 -6.36
CA TRP A 44 -0.05 1.34 -7.47
C TRP A 44 -0.51 1.93 -8.80
N ARG A 45 -1.68 2.60 -8.81
CA ARG A 45 -2.20 3.27 -10.01
C ARG A 45 -1.26 4.34 -10.54
N ARG A 46 -0.63 5.13 -9.66
CA ARG A 46 0.32 6.17 -10.08
C ARG A 46 1.61 5.58 -10.65
N SER A 47 2.15 4.56 -10.00
CA SER A 47 3.49 4.05 -10.28
C SER A 47 3.54 2.97 -11.37
N TYR A 48 2.49 2.18 -11.54
CA TYR A 48 2.57 0.94 -12.34
C TYR A 48 1.58 0.86 -13.50
N ILE A 49 0.51 1.66 -13.51
CA ILE A 49 -0.55 1.56 -14.54
C ILE A 49 -0.01 1.78 -15.97
N ARG A 50 1.04 2.59 -16.12
CA ARG A 50 1.66 2.91 -17.41
C ARG A 50 2.70 1.88 -17.86
N THR A 51 3.15 1.03 -16.94
CA THR A 51 4.26 0.09 -17.19
C THR A 51 3.82 -1.31 -17.58
N GLY A 52 2.50 -1.60 -17.59
CA GLY A 52 1.98 -2.94 -17.86
C GLY A 52 2.42 -4.01 -16.86
N LYS A 53 3.06 -3.62 -15.74
CA LYS A 53 3.54 -4.54 -14.71
C LYS A 53 2.38 -5.26 -14.02
N HIS A 54 2.67 -6.46 -13.53
CA HIS A 54 1.71 -7.31 -12.82
C HIS A 54 0.92 -6.53 -11.76
N ARG A 55 -0.38 -6.82 -11.67
CA ARG A 55 -1.28 -6.18 -10.72
C ARG A 55 -0.84 -6.50 -9.30
N LEU A 56 -0.52 -5.47 -8.53
CA LEU A 56 -0.28 -5.62 -7.10
C LEU A 56 -1.58 -5.40 -6.33
N HIS A 57 -1.77 -6.22 -5.31
CA HIS A 57 -2.92 -6.18 -4.44
C HIS A 57 -2.50 -5.68 -3.05
N PRO A 58 -3.28 -4.79 -2.42
CA PRO A 58 -3.01 -4.39 -1.05
C PRO A 58 -3.34 -5.51 -0.08
N TYR A 59 -2.53 -5.69 0.96
CA TYR A 59 -2.81 -6.56 2.10
C TYR A 59 -2.42 -5.86 3.41
N ARG A 60 -3.12 -6.17 4.50
CA ARG A 60 -2.77 -5.69 5.85
C ARG A 60 -1.73 -6.64 6.43
N CYS A 61 -0.59 -6.11 6.87
CA CYS A 61 0.46 -6.91 7.47
C CYS A 61 0.07 -7.32 8.89
N PRO A 62 0.15 -8.62 9.23
CA PRO A 62 -0.22 -9.10 10.57
C PRO A 62 0.76 -8.66 11.67
N GLY A 63 2.00 -8.29 11.32
CA GLY A 63 3.04 -7.92 12.31
C GLY A 63 3.13 -6.43 12.64
N CYS A 64 2.68 -5.55 11.75
CA CYS A 64 2.98 -4.12 11.89
C CYS A 64 1.80 -3.17 11.65
N ASP A 65 0.59 -3.69 11.52
CA ASP A 65 -0.66 -2.94 11.28
C ASP A 65 -0.69 -2.02 10.02
N HIS A 66 0.35 -2.05 9.20
CA HIS A 66 0.44 -1.29 7.97
C HIS A 66 -0.08 -2.07 6.76
N TRP A 67 -0.42 -1.35 5.69
CA TRP A 67 -0.79 -1.91 4.40
C TRP A 67 0.42 -1.97 3.49
N HIS A 68 0.60 -3.09 2.78
CA HIS A 68 1.65 -3.24 1.77
C HIS A 68 1.05 -3.76 0.47
N LEU A 69 1.85 -3.72 -0.60
CA LEU A 69 1.51 -4.29 -1.90
C LEU A 69 2.14 -5.68 -2.05
N THR A 70 1.38 -6.63 -2.60
CA THR A 70 1.82 -8.00 -2.90
C THR A 70 1.33 -8.44 -4.28
N HIS A 71 2.04 -9.39 -4.89
CA HIS A 71 1.58 -10.05 -6.12
C HIS A 71 0.46 -11.07 -5.85
N GLN A 72 0.32 -11.52 -4.60
CA GLN A 72 -0.71 -12.48 -4.21
C GLN A 72 -2.10 -11.87 -4.42
N THR A 73 -2.94 -12.60 -5.14
CA THR A 73 -4.34 -12.28 -5.35
C THR A 73 -5.11 -12.29 -4.02
N PRO A 74 -6.28 -11.63 -3.95
CA PRO A 74 -7.12 -11.68 -2.76
C PRO A 74 -7.55 -13.10 -2.34
N ALA A 75 -7.62 -14.05 -3.28
CA ALA A 75 -7.90 -15.45 -2.97
C ALA A 75 -6.74 -16.11 -2.23
N GLU A 76 -5.51 -15.95 -2.74
CA GLU A 76 -4.29 -16.48 -2.11
C GLU A 76 -4.05 -15.84 -0.74
N GLN A 77 -4.28 -14.54 -0.60
CA GLN A 77 -4.18 -13.84 0.69
C GLN A 77 -5.10 -14.46 1.75
N ARG A 78 -6.35 -14.80 1.37
CA ARG A 78 -7.31 -15.46 2.28
C ARG A 78 -6.84 -16.86 2.66
N ALA A 79 -6.31 -17.63 1.71
CA ALA A 79 -5.77 -18.96 1.98
C ALA A 79 -4.56 -18.90 2.95
N ILE A 80 -3.66 -17.93 2.77
CA ILE A 80 -2.53 -17.69 3.66
C ILE A 80 -3.01 -17.27 5.06
N ALA A 81 -3.96 -16.34 5.14
CA ALA A 81 -4.54 -15.91 6.41
C ALA A 81 -5.18 -17.08 7.16
N ALA A 82 -5.94 -17.93 6.47
CA ALA A 82 -6.53 -19.14 7.05
C ALA A 82 -5.46 -20.13 7.55
N ARG A 83 -4.36 -20.29 6.80
CA ARG A 83 -3.22 -21.13 7.21
C ARG A 83 -2.53 -20.59 8.46
N ILE A 84 -2.29 -19.28 8.54
CA ILE A 84 -1.69 -18.63 9.71
C ILE A 84 -2.61 -18.79 10.93
N ALA A 85 -3.91 -18.54 10.78
CA ALA A 85 -4.89 -18.70 11.85
C ALA A 85 -4.94 -20.14 12.37
N ARG A 86 -4.86 -21.15 11.48
CA ARG A 86 -4.75 -22.56 11.87
C ARG A 86 -3.48 -22.85 12.66
N LYS A 87 -2.33 -22.34 12.22
CA LYS A 87 -1.04 -22.55 12.91
C LYS A 87 -1.04 -21.92 14.30
N ALA A 88 -1.60 -20.72 14.44
CA ALA A 88 -1.71 -20.02 15.72
C ALA A 88 -2.61 -20.74 16.74
N ARG A 89 -3.46 -21.68 16.31
CA ARG A 89 -4.38 -22.45 17.16
C ARG A 89 -3.82 -23.79 17.61
N THR A 90 -2.60 -24.13 17.25
CA THR A 90 -1.93 -25.36 17.69
C THR A 90 -1.19 -25.04 19.00
N PRO A 91 -1.51 -25.70 20.12
CA PRO A 91 -0.90 -25.46 21.43
C PRO A 91 0.58 -25.86 21.46
#